data_AF-A0AAV6IAN8-F1
#
_entry.id   AF-A0AAV6IAN8-F1
#
_cell.length_a   1.000
_cell.length_b   1.000
_cell.length_c   1.000
_cell.angle_alpha   90.00
_cell.angle_beta   90.00
_cell.angle_gamma   90.00
#
_symmetry.space_group_name_H-M   'P 1'
#
loop_
_entity.id
_entity.type
_entity.pdbx_description
1 polymer ?
#
loop_
_entity_poly.entity_id
_entity_poly.type
_entity_poly.pdbx_seq_one_letter_code
_entity_poly.pdbx_strand_id
1 'polypeptide(L)'
;MLPQYLQEITYVAAKFCLYDLLVYFYRLLSGPEPLSIFEKDRAWHVPEELDILAMQRACRVLVGHHDFSSFRAASCQAKSPIRTLDEISVTEVVSTPYFPSLRDREVSISTGDSLLALPTAAKIDPLDLISDEEKVISPNGESNYEFGIRRRHHCYVVTARACSFLYHQVRLLVGVLKCVGTGELTVSDVERILNAKSVTAASPMAPACGLYLGRVKYDLSSDMST
;
A
#
# COMPACT_ATOMS: atom_id res chain seq x y z
N MET A 1 -2.62 -30.53 -39.55
CA MET A 1 -3.08 -31.32 -38.39
C MET A 1 -2.07 -31.03 -37.28
N LEU A 2 -2.32 -30.04 -36.42
CA LEU A 2 -1.38 -29.65 -35.36
C LEU A 2 -1.48 -30.66 -34.19
N PRO A 3 -0.36 -31.07 -33.58
CA PRO A 3 -0.37 -32.09 -32.54
C PRO A 3 -1.11 -31.61 -31.29
N GLN A 4 -1.92 -32.51 -30.73
CA GLN A 4 -2.85 -32.34 -29.60
C GLN A 4 -2.22 -31.66 -28.36
N TYR A 5 -0.91 -31.83 -28.17
CA TYR A 5 -0.12 -31.22 -27.08
C TYR A 5 -0.02 -29.68 -27.15
N LEU A 6 0.01 -29.09 -28.35
CA LEU A 6 0.03 -27.62 -28.50
C LEU A 6 -1.34 -27.00 -28.19
N GLN A 7 -2.44 -27.75 -28.37
CA GLN A 7 -3.77 -27.31 -27.96
C GLN A 7 -3.90 -27.31 -26.43
N GLU A 8 -3.33 -28.29 -25.72
CA GLU A 8 -3.36 -28.35 -24.23
C GLU A 8 -2.56 -27.21 -23.57
N ILE A 9 -1.37 -26.88 -24.07
CA ILE A 9 -0.57 -25.76 -23.53
C ILE A 9 -1.29 -24.42 -23.74
N THR A 10 -1.92 -24.24 -24.90
CA THR A 10 -2.68 -23.03 -25.21
C THR A 10 -3.97 -22.96 -24.38
N TYR A 11 -4.62 -24.11 -24.13
CA TYR A 11 -5.83 -24.21 -23.32
C TYR A 11 -5.57 -23.91 -21.85
N VAL A 12 -4.44 -24.39 -21.30
CA VAL A 12 -4.00 -24.08 -19.95
C VAL A 12 -3.65 -22.59 -19.80
N ALA A 13 -2.89 -22.01 -20.73
CA ALA A 13 -2.58 -20.57 -20.74
C ALA A 13 -3.83 -19.67 -20.92
N ALA A 14 -4.83 -20.13 -21.67
CA ALA A 14 -6.10 -19.43 -21.85
C ALA A 14 -7.05 -19.58 -20.64
N LYS A 15 -7.05 -20.73 -19.94
CA LYS A 15 -7.78 -20.94 -18.68
C LYS A 15 -7.17 -20.16 -17.50
N PHE A 16 -5.85 -20.01 -17.44
CA PHE A 16 -5.15 -19.18 -16.43
C PHE A 16 -5.61 -17.72 -16.44
N CYS A 17 -5.95 -17.18 -17.61
CA CYS A 17 -6.32 -15.77 -17.75
C CYS A 17 -7.76 -15.44 -17.27
N LEU A 18 -8.58 -16.45 -16.95
CA LEU A 18 -10.02 -16.25 -16.72
C LEU A 18 -10.41 -16.02 -15.24
N TYR A 19 -9.54 -16.27 -14.24
CA TYR A 19 -9.92 -16.12 -12.82
C TYR A 19 -8.80 -15.68 -11.87
N ASP A 20 -7.71 -15.09 -12.38
CA ASP A 20 -6.57 -14.70 -11.54
C ASP A 20 -6.76 -13.29 -10.97
N LEU A 21 -7.00 -13.20 -9.65
CA LEU A 21 -7.11 -11.91 -8.96
C LEU A 21 -5.75 -11.48 -8.42
N LEU A 22 -5.22 -10.37 -8.92
CA LEU A 22 -3.95 -9.79 -8.48
C LEU A 22 -4.20 -8.71 -7.43
N VAL A 23 -3.51 -8.80 -6.30
CA VAL A 23 -3.53 -7.80 -5.23
C VAL A 23 -2.15 -7.18 -5.08
N TYR A 24 -2.06 -5.87 -5.29
CA TYR A 24 -0.88 -5.07 -5.03
C TYR A 24 -1.09 -4.19 -3.79
N PHE A 25 -0.01 -4.01 -3.04
CA PHE A 25 0.05 -3.07 -1.94
C PHE A 25 1.10 -2.01 -2.25
N TYR A 26 0.81 -0.76 -1.92
CA TYR A 26 1.77 0.33 -2.00
C TYR A 26 1.90 1.03 -0.65
N ARG A 27 3.12 1.14 -0.14
CA ARG A 27 3.40 1.77 1.16
C ARG A 27 3.84 3.23 0.98
N LEU A 28 3.14 4.14 1.64
CA LEU A 28 3.50 5.55 1.76
C LEU A 28 3.79 5.88 3.23
N LEU A 29 4.79 6.73 3.44
CA LEU A 29 5.10 7.30 4.75
C LEU A 29 4.97 8.81 4.66
N SER A 30 4.08 9.37 5.48
CA SER A 30 3.83 10.81 5.57
C SER A 30 4.45 11.40 6.84
N GLY A 31 5.15 12.51 6.70
CA GLY A 31 5.65 13.29 7.82
C GLY A 31 6.99 14.01 7.52
N PRO A 32 7.25 15.14 8.21
CA PRO A 32 8.35 16.04 7.89
C PRO A 32 9.74 15.50 8.26
N GLU A 33 9.79 14.51 9.15
CA GLU A 33 11.03 13.90 9.62
C GLU A 33 11.71 13.09 8.51
N PRO A 34 13.05 13.00 8.47
CA PRO A 34 13.74 12.13 7.53
C PRO A 34 13.39 10.65 7.80
N LEU A 35 13.28 9.85 6.73
CA LEU A 35 13.06 8.42 6.89
C LEU A 35 14.19 7.74 7.66
N SER A 36 13.82 6.74 8.45
CA SER A 36 14.80 5.82 9.02
C SER A 36 15.55 5.07 7.90
N ILE A 37 16.82 4.71 8.15
CA ILE A 37 17.63 3.90 7.22
C ILE A 37 16.90 2.61 6.83
N PHE A 38 16.12 2.06 7.76
CA PHE A 38 15.31 0.87 7.51
C PHE A 38 14.21 1.14 6.47
N GLU A 39 13.62 2.33 6.39
CA GLU A 39 12.44 2.56 5.56
C GLU A 39 12.72 3.17 4.19
N LYS A 40 13.94 3.72 4.00
CA LYS A 40 14.34 4.49 2.80
C LYS A 40 14.01 3.82 1.47
N ASP A 41 14.18 2.50 1.37
CA ASP A 41 13.96 1.72 0.14
C ASP A 41 12.75 0.77 0.25
N ARG A 42 11.84 1.00 1.21
CA ARG A 42 10.66 0.15 1.47
C ARG A 42 9.33 0.89 1.45
N ALA A 43 9.35 2.20 1.27
CA ALA A 43 8.15 3.01 1.15
C ALA A 43 8.46 4.29 0.40
N TRP A 44 7.43 4.91 -0.16
CA TRP A 44 7.55 6.27 -0.65
C TRP A 44 7.41 7.26 0.49
N HIS A 45 8.46 8.03 0.75
CA HIS A 45 8.39 9.17 1.66
C HIS A 45 7.67 10.35 1.01
N VAL A 46 6.69 10.88 1.72
CA VAL A 46 5.99 12.12 1.41
C VAL A 46 6.16 13.04 2.62
N PRO A 47 6.98 14.10 2.55
CA PRO A 47 7.18 15.02 3.68
C PRO A 47 5.90 15.72 4.13
N GLU A 48 4.97 15.93 3.20
CA GLU A 48 3.69 16.59 3.42
C GLU A 48 2.67 15.68 4.14
N GLU A 49 1.74 16.30 4.87
CA GLU A 49 0.56 15.61 5.41
C GLU A 49 -0.39 15.22 4.26
N LEU A 50 -1.04 14.06 4.40
CA LEU A 50 -1.95 13.52 3.39
C LEU A 50 -3.39 13.50 3.90
N ASP A 51 -4.31 14.12 3.15
CA ASP A 51 -5.75 14.00 3.38
C ASP A 51 -6.27 12.64 2.90
N ILE A 52 -6.37 11.71 3.84
CA ILE A 52 -6.87 10.34 3.62
C ILE A 52 -8.29 10.36 3.07
N LEU A 53 -9.16 11.26 3.52
CA LEU A 53 -10.55 11.31 3.09
C LEU A 53 -10.67 11.78 1.65
N ALA A 54 -9.85 12.73 1.21
CA ALA A 54 -9.75 13.12 -0.19
C ALA A 54 -9.24 11.95 -1.06
N MET A 55 -8.18 11.26 -0.61
CA MET A 55 -7.64 10.08 -1.31
C MET A 55 -8.69 8.97 -1.44
N GLN A 56 -9.44 8.68 -0.37
CA GLN A 56 -10.51 7.67 -0.39
C GLN A 56 -11.66 8.06 -1.32
N ARG A 57 -12.03 9.34 -1.40
CA ARG A 57 -13.01 9.84 -2.38
C ARG A 57 -12.51 9.65 -3.81
N ALA A 58 -11.24 9.97 -4.08
CA ALA A 58 -10.62 9.73 -5.38
C ALA A 58 -10.56 8.24 -5.75
N CYS A 59 -10.28 7.35 -4.79
CA CYS A 59 -10.32 5.90 -5.01
C CYS A 59 -11.68 5.44 -5.55
N ARG A 60 -12.79 5.97 -5.03
CA ARG A 60 -14.14 5.59 -5.49
C ARG A 60 -14.39 5.92 -6.96
N VAL A 61 -13.78 6.98 -7.48
CA VAL A 61 -13.87 7.35 -8.90
C VAL A 61 -13.11 6.35 -9.79
N LEU A 62 -12.00 5.81 -9.29
CA LEU A 62 -11.11 4.92 -10.02
C LEU A 62 -11.58 3.46 -10.05
N VAL A 63 -12.42 3.04 -9.10
CA VAL A 63 -13.00 1.68 -9.06
C VAL A 63 -13.97 1.48 -10.22
N GLY A 64 -13.93 0.29 -10.82
CA GLY A 64 -14.84 -0.11 -11.89
C GLY A 64 -14.15 -0.35 -13.24
N HIS A 65 -14.96 -0.34 -14.29
CA HIS A 65 -14.55 -0.64 -15.65
C HIS A 65 -14.26 0.64 -16.43
N HIS A 66 -12.98 0.91 -16.71
CA HIS A 66 -12.55 2.18 -17.29
C HIS A 66 -11.50 2.01 -18.39
N ASP A 67 -11.36 3.06 -19.19
CA ASP A 67 -10.23 3.24 -20.09
C ASP A 67 -9.07 3.87 -19.32
N PHE A 68 -8.06 3.06 -18.97
CA PHE A 68 -6.91 3.51 -18.19
C PHE A 68 -5.77 4.05 -19.08
N SER A 69 -6.07 4.58 -20.26
CA SER A 69 -5.07 5.18 -21.15
C SER A 69 -4.25 6.30 -20.49
N SER A 70 -4.86 7.10 -19.61
CA SER A 70 -4.12 8.12 -18.84
C SER A 70 -3.16 7.52 -17.81
N PHE A 71 -3.41 6.29 -17.37
CA PHE A 71 -2.60 5.56 -16.39
C PHE A 71 -1.73 4.48 -17.08
N ARG A 72 -1.32 4.74 -18.31
CA ARG A 72 -0.51 3.82 -19.13
C ARG A 72 0.83 4.46 -19.46
N ALA A 73 1.92 3.79 -19.11
CA ALA A 73 3.24 4.22 -19.56
C ALA A 73 3.42 4.05 -21.08
N ALA A 74 4.20 4.93 -21.70
CA ALA A 74 4.43 4.95 -23.15
C ALA A 74 4.99 3.62 -23.70
N SER A 75 5.75 2.88 -22.91
CA SER A 75 6.33 1.58 -23.28
C SER A 75 5.39 0.38 -23.10
N CYS A 76 4.14 0.60 -22.71
CA CYS A 76 3.20 -0.49 -22.48
C CYS A 76 2.78 -1.16 -23.80
N GLN A 77 2.96 -2.48 -23.90
CA GLN A 77 2.67 -3.28 -25.10
C GLN A 77 1.23 -3.86 -25.13
N ALA A 78 0.40 -3.56 -24.13
CA ALA A 78 -0.95 -4.11 -24.05
C ALA A 78 -1.83 -3.64 -25.23
N LYS A 79 -2.58 -4.56 -25.83
CA LYS A 79 -3.44 -4.28 -26.99
C LYS A 79 -4.64 -3.37 -26.65
N SER A 80 -5.20 -3.52 -25.45
CA SER A 80 -6.30 -2.69 -24.96
C SER A 80 -5.92 -2.01 -23.65
N PRO A 81 -6.20 -0.69 -23.48
CA PRO A 81 -6.04 0.04 -22.22
C PRO A 81 -7.23 -0.14 -21.26
N ILE A 82 -8.29 -0.82 -21.69
CA ILE A 82 -9.51 -1.02 -20.90
C ILE A 82 -9.24 -2.08 -19.83
N ARG A 83 -9.45 -1.74 -18.56
CA ARG A 83 -9.30 -2.66 -17.43
C ARG A 83 -10.45 -2.49 -16.45
N THR A 84 -10.70 -3.55 -15.69
CA THR A 84 -11.62 -3.51 -14.55
C THR A 84 -10.80 -3.54 -13.29
N LEU A 85 -11.00 -2.55 -12.44
CA LEU A 85 -10.35 -2.43 -11.15
C LEU A 85 -11.38 -2.76 -10.06
N ASP A 86 -11.23 -3.91 -9.43
CA ASP A 86 -12.17 -4.45 -8.44
C ASP A 86 -12.09 -3.70 -7.11
N GLU A 87 -10.91 -3.24 -6.74
CA GLU A 87 -10.67 -2.50 -5.51
C GLU A 87 -9.50 -1.54 -5.68
N ILE A 88 -9.66 -0.30 -5.22
CA ILE A 88 -8.55 0.53 -4.80
C ILE A 88 -8.95 1.23 -3.51
N SER A 89 -8.14 1.12 -2.48
CA SER A 89 -8.43 1.64 -1.15
C SER A 89 -7.15 2.18 -0.51
N VAL A 90 -7.29 3.20 0.35
CA VAL A 90 -6.19 3.76 1.14
C VAL A 90 -6.56 3.62 2.60
N THR A 91 -5.64 3.05 3.38
CA THR A 91 -5.81 2.80 4.80
C THR A 91 -4.60 3.29 5.57
N GLU A 92 -4.83 3.90 6.72
CA GLU A 92 -3.77 4.18 7.69
C GLU A 92 -3.47 2.92 8.48
N VAL A 93 -2.19 2.62 8.64
CA VAL A 93 -1.69 1.47 9.38
C VAL A 93 -0.60 1.92 10.33
N VAL A 94 -0.36 1.12 11.36
CA VAL A 94 0.77 1.36 12.26
C VAL A 94 2.07 1.23 11.47
N SER A 95 2.97 2.21 11.61
CA SER A 95 4.28 2.13 10.99
C SER A 95 5.11 1.01 11.63
N THR A 96 5.15 -0.14 10.97
CA THR A 96 6.07 -1.24 11.28
C THR A 96 7.24 -1.21 10.30
N PRO A 97 8.49 -1.43 10.76
CA PRO A 97 9.66 -1.38 9.88
C PRO A 97 9.67 -2.55 8.88
N TYR A 98 8.92 -3.61 9.14
CA TYR A 98 8.72 -4.75 8.25
C TYR A 98 7.27 -4.75 7.72
N PHE A 99 7.09 -5.33 6.53
CA PHE A 99 5.76 -5.57 6.00
C PHE A 99 5.08 -6.66 6.85
N PRO A 100 3.90 -6.40 7.45
CA PRO A 100 3.23 -7.39 8.28
C PRO A 100 2.93 -8.65 7.48
N SER A 101 3.16 -9.83 8.09
CA SER A 101 2.85 -11.11 7.46
C SER A 101 1.34 -11.24 7.23
N LEU A 102 0.91 -12.21 6.41
CA LEU A 102 -0.53 -12.45 6.16
C LEU A 102 -1.33 -12.62 7.47
N ARG A 103 -0.73 -13.24 8.49
CA ARG A 103 -1.36 -13.46 9.81
C ARG A 103 -1.56 -12.16 10.59
N ASP A 104 -0.60 -11.24 10.49
CA ASP A 104 -0.65 -9.95 11.20
C ASP A 104 -1.74 -9.02 10.63
N ARG A 105 -2.16 -9.26 9.38
CA ARG A 105 -3.20 -8.49 8.67
C ARG A 105 -4.63 -8.95 8.96
N GLU A 106 -4.83 -10.24 9.25
CA GLU A 106 -6.14 -10.76 9.63
C GLU A 106 -6.56 -10.19 10.99
N VAL A 107 -5.59 -9.98 11.90
CA VAL A 107 -5.81 -9.39 13.21
C VAL A 107 -6.26 -7.93 13.11
N SER A 108 -5.64 -7.12 12.25
CA SER A 108 -5.96 -5.70 12.10
C SER A 108 -7.31 -5.40 11.43
N ILE A 109 -7.90 -6.37 10.72
CA ILE A 109 -9.25 -6.25 10.13
C ILE A 109 -10.34 -6.62 11.17
N SER A 110 -10.01 -7.39 12.21
CA SER A 110 -10.97 -7.89 13.20
C SER A 110 -11.20 -6.96 14.40
N THR A 111 -10.25 -6.08 14.71
CA THR A 111 -10.35 -5.16 15.85
C THR A 111 -10.42 -3.71 15.36
N GLY A 112 -11.65 -3.23 15.14
CA GLY A 112 -11.92 -1.81 15.27
C GLY A 112 -11.76 -1.42 16.74
N ASP A 113 -10.80 -0.54 17.02
CA ASP A 113 -10.45 0.07 18.30
C ASP A 113 -10.15 -0.82 19.53
N SER A 114 -8.88 -0.86 19.93
CA SER A 114 -8.45 -0.45 21.28
C SER A 114 -6.92 -0.43 21.37
N LEU A 115 -6.36 0.77 21.27
CA LEU A 115 -4.94 1.07 21.44
C LEU A 115 -4.49 0.97 22.91
N LEU A 116 -4.70 -0.13 23.63
CA LEU A 116 -4.06 -0.39 24.93
C LEU A 116 -4.00 -1.89 25.25
N ALA A 117 -3.03 -2.61 24.68
CA ALA A 117 -2.56 -3.87 25.26
C ALA A 117 -1.10 -4.10 24.88
N LEU A 118 -0.21 -3.61 25.74
CA LEU A 118 1.14 -4.18 25.86
C LEU A 118 0.98 -5.67 26.21
N PRO A 119 1.76 -6.59 25.63
CA PRO A 119 1.82 -7.95 26.14
C PRO A 119 2.44 -7.87 27.54
N THR A 120 1.64 -8.19 28.56
CA THR A 120 2.10 -8.49 29.90
C THR A 120 3.11 -9.63 29.80
N ALA A 121 4.39 -9.28 29.88
CA ALA A 121 5.45 -10.25 30.10
C ALA A 121 5.20 -10.95 31.44
N ALA A 122 5.40 -12.26 31.41
CA ALA A 122 5.08 -13.17 32.47
C ALA A 122 5.73 -12.83 33.82
N LYS A 123 4.94 -13.06 34.88
CA LYS A 123 5.29 -13.44 36.26
C LYS A 123 6.80 -13.47 36.60
N ILE A 124 7.22 -12.55 37.46
CA ILE A 124 8.31 -12.71 38.43
C ILE A 124 7.76 -12.23 39.78
N ASP A 125 8.00 -13.01 40.83
CA ASP A 125 7.38 -12.96 42.17
C ASP A 125 7.73 -11.71 43.01
N PRO A 126 6.95 -11.39 44.08
CA PRO A 126 7.06 -10.15 44.85
C PRO A 126 7.75 -10.33 46.23
N LEU A 127 8.84 -9.58 46.47
CA LEU A 127 9.46 -9.14 47.75
C LEU A 127 10.82 -8.54 47.33
N ASP A 128 11.26 -7.32 47.63
CA ASP A 128 11.22 -6.56 48.87
C ASP A 128 11.17 -5.04 48.61
N LEU A 129 10.57 -4.35 49.57
CA LEU A 129 10.62 -2.92 49.83
C LEU A 129 12.07 -2.43 49.98
N ILE A 130 12.35 -1.18 49.59
CA ILE A 130 12.99 -0.16 50.45
C ILE A 130 12.82 1.21 49.77
N SER A 131 12.40 2.15 50.61
CA SER A 131 12.34 3.59 50.43
C SER A 131 13.72 4.18 50.09
N ASP A 132 13.76 5.31 49.39
CA ASP A 132 14.33 6.55 49.93
C ASP A 132 14.41 7.62 48.85
N GLU A 133 14.09 8.83 49.28
CA GLU A 133 14.25 10.07 48.52
C GLU A 133 15.73 10.28 48.18
N GLU A 134 16.06 10.65 46.93
CA GLU A 134 17.13 11.62 46.73
C GLU A 134 16.99 12.42 45.44
N LYS A 135 16.75 13.71 45.67
CA LYS A 135 16.85 14.81 44.72
C LYS A 135 18.33 15.11 44.49
N VAL A 136 18.86 14.78 43.33
CA VAL A 136 20.17 15.30 42.89
C VAL A 136 19.95 16.28 41.74
N ILE A 137 19.97 17.56 42.10
CA ILE A 137 20.28 18.65 41.18
C ILE A 137 21.80 18.83 41.21
N SER A 138 22.45 18.88 40.05
CA SER A 138 23.47 19.87 39.63
C SER A 138 24.36 19.26 38.51
N PRO A 139 25.30 20.01 37.91
CA PRO A 139 25.12 21.04 36.89
C PRO A 139 26.00 20.72 35.65
N ASN A 140 25.94 21.57 34.62
CA ASN A 140 26.89 21.68 33.49
C ASN A 140 26.43 21.10 32.13
N GLY A 141 26.08 22.02 31.22
CA GLY A 141 26.66 22.09 29.87
C GLY A 141 26.34 20.96 28.88
N GLU A 142 25.35 21.22 28.03
CA GLU A 142 25.35 20.89 26.60
C GLU A 142 25.60 19.42 26.20
N SER A 143 24.51 18.65 26.16
CA SER A 143 24.02 18.02 24.92
C SER A 143 22.74 17.24 25.22
N ASN A 144 21.58 17.88 25.06
CA ASN A 144 20.30 17.18 24.94
C ASN A 144 20.24 16.48 23.57
N TYR A 145 21.07 15.45 23.37
CA TYR A 145 20.71 14.40 22.44
C TYR A 145 19.75 13.48 23.20
N GLU A 146 18.45 13.79 23.12
CA GLU A 146 17.39 12.87 23.54
C GLU A 146 17.47 11.61 22.67
N PHE A 147 18.31 10.67 23.08
CA PHE A 147 18.36 9.33 22.51
C PHE A 147 17.03 8.65 22.79
N GLY A 148 16.14 8.58 21.79
CA GLY A 148 14.95 7.74 21.86
C GLY A 148 13.62 8.35 21.47
N ILE A 149 13.53 9.64 21.10
CA ILE A 149 12.27 10.17 20.55
C ILE A 149 12.12 9.76 19.08
N ARG A 150 11.51 8.61 18.87
CA ARG A 150 11.13 8.12 17.54
C ARG A 150 9.85 8.83 17.10
N ARG A 151 9.96 10.00 16.48
CA ARG A 151 8.83 10.64 15.80
C ARG A 151 8.38 9.70 14.67
N ARG A 152 7.16 9.18 14.77
CA ARG A 152 6.63 8.16 13.85
C ARG A 152 5.97 8.87 12.68
N HIS A 153 6.35 8.51 11.46
CA HIS A 153 5.58 8.84 10.25
C HIS A 153 4.22 8.17 10.30
N HIS A 154 3.21 8.85 9.74
CA HIS A 154 1.95 8.21 9.41
C HIS A 154 2.19 7.24 8.26
N CYS A 155 1.78 5.98 8.42
CA CYS A 155 1.98 4.96 7.41
C CYS A 155 0.66 4.68 6.71
N TYR A 156 0.64 4.83 5.40
CA TYR A 156 -0.51 4.54 4.56
C TYR A 156 -0.23 3.38 3.64
N VAL A 157 -1.23 2.52 3.47
CA VAL A 157 -1.19 1.42 2.51
C VAL A 157 -2.30 1.61 1.50
N VAL A 158 -1.91 1.72 0.24
CA VAL A 158 -2.83 1.65 -0.90
C VAL A 158 -2.94 0.19 -1.32
N THR A 159 -4.14 -0.36 -1.28
CA THR A 159 -4.43 -1.70 -1.81
C THR A 159 -5.07 -1.55 -3.17
N ALA A 160 -4.57 -2.25 -4.18
CA ALA A 160 -5.15 -2.29 -5.52
C ALA A 160 -5.40 -3.73 -5.94
N ARG A 161 -6.63 -4.02 -6.37
CA ARG A 161 -7.08 -5.35 -6.76
C ARG A 161 -7.74 -5.32 -8.13
N ALA A 162 -7.29 -6.18 -9.03
CA ALA A 162 -7.84 -6.33 -10.37
C ALA A 162 -7.45 -7.69 -10.95
N CYS A 163 -8.14 -8.14 -12.00
CA CYS A 163 -7.69 -9.32 -12.76
C CYS A 163 -6.37 -9.07 -13.50
N SER A 164 -6.15 -7.84 -13.99
CA SER A 164 -4.88 -7.47 -14.61
C SER A 164 -4.64 -5.97 -14.56
N PHE A 165 -3.36 -5.59 -14.57
CA PHE A 165 -2.92 -4.20 -14.58
C PHE A 165 -2.11 -3.89 -15.83
N LEU A 166 -2.20 -2.66 -16.35
CA LEU A 166 -1.31 -2.14 -17.37
C LEU A 166 0.10 -1.90 -16.80
N TYR A 167 1.08 -1.82 -17.69
CA TYR A 167 2.45 -1.51 -17.30
C TYR A 167 2.51 -0.14 -16.59
N HIS A 168 3.04 -0.14 -15.36
CA HIS A 168 3.08 0.98 -14.41
C HIS A 168 1.74 1.53 -13.89
N GLN A 169 0.61 0.90 -14.21
CA GLN A 169 -0.71 1.43 -13.84
C GLN A 169 -0.85 1.74 -12.35
N VAL A 170 -0.49 0.80 -11.48
CA VAL A 170 -0.60 0.98 -10.01
C VAL A 170 0.24 2.16 -9.54
N ARG A 171 1.44 2.36 -10.07
CA ARG A 171 2.33 3.47 -9.68
C ARG A 171 1.81 4.82 -10.15
N LEU A 172 1.15 4.86 -11.31
CA LEU A 172 0.51 6.07 -11.83
C LEU A 172 -0.75 6.41 -11.01
N LEU A 173 -1.56 5.41 -10.66
CA LEU A 173 -2.72 5.59 -9.78
C LEU A 173 -2.28 6.13 -8.41
N VAL A 174 -1.26 5.53 -7.79
CA VAL A 174 -0.72 5.98 -6.51
C VAL A 174 -0.14 7.41 -6.61
N GLY A 175 0.50 7.76 -7.72
CA GLY A 175 1.00 9.13 -7.95
C GLY A 175 -0.13 10.17 -7.95
N VAL A 176 -1.25 9.87 -8.61
CA VAL A 176 -2.44 10.75 -8.59
C VAL A 176 -3.05 10.81 -7.19
N LEU A 177 -3.15 9.68 -6.49
CA LEU A 177 -3.65 9.66 -5.11
C LEU A 177 -2.77 10.50 -4.17
N LYS A 178 -1.44 10.46 -4.31
CA LYS A 178 -0.54 11.36 -3.56
C LYS A 178 -0.88 12.82 -3.82
N CYS A 179 -1.02 13.23 -5.09
CA CYS A 179 -1.35 14.61 -5.43
C CYS A 179 -2.72 15.04 -4.89
N VAL A 180 -3.70 14.13 -4.82
CA VAL A 180 -4.98 14.42 -4.17
C VAL A 180 -4.81 14.57 -2.66
N GLY A 181 -4.02 13.69 -2.03
CA GLY A 181 -3.75 13.74 -0.61
C GLY A 181 -2.97 14.99 -0.17
N THR A 182 -2.06 15.51 -1.01
CA THR A 182 -1.35 16.78 -0.76
C THR A 182 -2.18 18.01 -1.13
N GLY A 183 -3.36 17.83 -1.72
CA GLY A 183 -4.24 18.93 -2.17
C GLY A 183 -3.84 19.58 -3.50
N GLU A 184 -2.84 19.04 -4.22
CA GLU A 184 -2.45 19.49 -5.56
C GLU A 184 -3.53 19.20 -6.62
N LEU A 185 -4.30 18.12 -6.42
CA LEU A 185 -5.41 17.72 -7.30
C LEU A 185 -6.71 17.56 -6.52
N THR A 186 -7.83 17.92 -7.15
CA THR A 186 -9.16 17.65 -6.60
C THR A 186 -9.70 16.30 -7.08
N VAL A 187 -10.74 15.79 -6.42
CA VAL A 187 -11.42 14.55 -6.84
C VAL A 187 -12.03 14.69 -8.25
N SER A 188 -12.52 15.87 -8.62
CA SER A 188 -13.03 16.14 -9.97
C SER A 188 -11.91 16.13 -11.02
N ASP A 189 -10.69 16.53 -10.64
CA ASP A 189 -9.53 16.40 -11.53
C ASP A 189 -9.19 14.94 -11.81
N VAL A 190 -9.35 14.05 -10.84
CA VAL A 190 -9.14 12.59 -11.05
C VAL A 190 -10.12 12.06 -12.10
N GLU A 191 -11.39 12.43 -12.01
CA GLU A 191 -12.41 12.07 -13.01
C GLU A 191 -12.06 12.64 -14.39
N ARG A 192 -11.61 13.91 -14.43
CA ARG A 192 -11.16 14.56 -15.67
C ARG A 192 -9.95 13.85 -16.28
N ILE A 193 -8.96 13.45 -15.47
CA ILE A 193 -7.78 12.71 -15.94
C ILE A 193 -8.18 11.34 -16.49
N LEU A 194 -9.07 10.63 -15.80
CA LEU A 194 -9.60 9.34 -16.26
C LEU A 194 -10.32 9.48 -17.61
N ASN A 195 -11.15 10.52 -17.75
CA ASN A 195 -11.90 10.80 -18.98
C ASN A 195 -11.03 11.35 -20.13
N ALA A 196 -9.90 12.00 -19.83
CA ALA A 196 -9.00 12.56 -20.84
C ALA A 196 -8.28 11.49 -21.70
N LYS A 197 -8.15 10.26 -21.18
CA LYS A 197 -7.57 9.10 -21.89
C LYS A 197 -6.20 9.38 -22.54
N SER A 198 -5.38 10.22 -21.91
CA SER A 198 -4.10 10.71 -22.45
C SER A 198 -2.96 10.59 -21.43
N VAL A 199 -1.82 10.08 -21.89
CA VAL A 199 -0.63 9.76 -21.08
C VAL A 199 -0.01 11.00 -20.41
N THR A 200 -0.15 12.18 -21.02
CA THR A 200 0.43 13.45 -20.53
C THR A 200 -0.32 14.02 -19.32
N ALA A 201 -1.56 13.59 -19.08
CA ALA A 201 -2.40 14.15 -18.03
C ALA A 201 -2.12 13.60 -16.62
N ALA A 202 -1.24 12.60 -16.48
CA ALA A 202 -1.00 11.92 -15.22
C ALA A 202 0.10 12.60 -14.38
N SER A 203 -0.12 12.62 -13.06
CA SER A 203 0.83 12.99 -12.03
C SER A 203 2.16 12.24 -12.13
N PRO A 204 3.25 12.76 -11.53
CA PRO A 204 4.54 12.05 -11.47
C PRO A 204 4.36 10.61 -10.95
N MET A 205 4.98 9.68 -11.66
CA MET A 205 4.90 8.25 -11.33
C MET A 205 5.54 7.97 -9.98
N ALA A 206 4.80 7.32 -9.09
CA ALA A 206 5.30 6.92 -7.77
C ALA A 206 6.55 6.00 -7.91
N PRO A 207 7.54 6.06 -7.01
CA PRO A 207 8.72 5.19 -7.07
C PRO A 207 8.36 3.70 -6.91
N ALA A 208 9.24 2.79 -7.36
CA ALA A 208 8.98 1.36 -7.31
C ALA A 208 9.18 0.74 -5.91
N CYS A 209 10.02 1.36 -5.06
CA CYS A 209 10.42 0.83 -3.75
C CYS A 209 9.25 0.60 -2.77
N GLY A 210 8.14 1.32 -2.94
CA GLY A 210 6.94 1.14 -2.12
C GLY A 210 5.96 0.09 -2.62
N LEU A 211 6.15 -0.50 -3.81
CA LEU A 211 5.20 -1.41 -4.44
C LEU A 211 5.51 -2.88 -4.12
N TYR A 212 4.50 -3.60 -3.62
CA TYR A 212 4.58 -5.00 -3.24
C TYR A 212 3.47 -5.80 -3.93
N LEU A 213 3.83 -6.94 -4.53
CA LEU A 213 2.84 -7.94 -4.95
C LEU A 213 2.42 -8.74 -3.71
N GLY A 214 1.14 -8.67 -3.37
CA GLY A 214 0.62 -9.22 -2.13
C GLY A 214 0.03 -10.62 -2.27
N ARG A 215 -0.89 -10.80 -3.21
CA ARG A 215 -1.58 -12.06 -3.43
C ARG A 215 -1.87 -12.26 -4.91
N VAL A 216 -1.74 -13.50 -5.34
CA VAL A 216 -2.27 -14.00 -6.61
C VAL A 216 -3.24 -15.11 -6.24
N LYS A 217 -4.53 -14.92 -6.55
CA LYS A 217 -5.54 -15.95 -6.33
C LYS A 217 -5.67 -16.76 -7.61
N TYR A 218 -5.58 -18.08 -7.48
CA TYR A 218 -5.90 -19.02 -8.55
C TYR A 218 -7.16 -19.78 -8.15
N ASP A 219 -8.19 -19.74 -8.99
CA ASP A 219 -9.31 -20.67 -8.83
C ASP A 219 -8.93 -21.99 -9.48
N LEU A 220 -8.47 -22.94 -8.66
CA LEU A 220 -8.30 -24.33 -9.08
C LEU A 220 -9.71 -24.90 -9.32
N SER A 221 -10.17 -24.87 -10.57
CA SER A 221 -11.38 -25.58 -10.97
C SER A 221 -11.19 -27.05 -10.62
N SER A 222 -11.93 -27.54 -9.63
CA SER A 222 -11.97 -28.92 -9.20
C SER A 222 -12.69 -29.79 -10.24
N ASP A 223 -12.14 -29.91 -11.43
CA ASP A 223 -12.53 -30.95 -12.40
C ASP A 223 -11.76 -32.23 -12.04
N MET A 224 -12.07 -32.82 -10.89
CA MET A 224 -11.67 -34.19 -10.52
C MET A 224 -12.83 -34.87 -9.77
N SER A 225 -14.03 -34.82 -10.33
CA SER A 225 -15.05 -35.85 -10.04
C SER A 225 -14.81 -37.00 -11.02
N THR A 226 -14.09 -38.00 -10.53
CA THR A 226 -14.01 -39.34 -11.15
C THR A 226 -15.34 -40.06 -10.99
#